data_AF-A0A936TIU7-F1
#
_entry.id   AF-A0A936TIU7-F1
#
_cell.length_a   1.000
_cell.length_b   1.000
_cell.length_c   1.000
_cell.angle_alpha   90.00
_cell.angle_beta   90.00
_cell.angle_gamma   90.00
#
_symmetry.space_group_name_H-M   'P 1'
#
loop_
_entity.id
_entity.type
_entity.pdbx_description
1 polymer ?
#
loop_
_entity_poly.entity_id
_entity_poly.type
_entity_poly.pdbx_seq_one_letter_code
_entity_poly.pdbx_strand_id
1 'polypeptide(L)' 'MNRQTKAYRHRPLSEEARARNRTKSKVRANVEHAFLVIKRIFGWATVRYRRLAKNAHWLYISCGLANLYVARRRLMAGA' A
#
# COMPACT_ATOMS: atom_id res chain seq x y z
N MET A 1 15.54 -11.53 5.54
CA MET A 1 15.71 -10.56 6.65
C MET A 1 15.44 -9.13 6.15
N ASN A 2 14.25 -8.56 6.37
CA ASN A 2 13.80 -7.28 5.77
C ASN A 2 13.89 -6.04 6.71
N ARG A 3 14.81 -6.04 7.68
CA ARG A 3 14.89 -4.96 8.70
C ARG A 3 15.44 -3.66 8.09
N GLN A 4 14.72 -2.54 8.23
CA GLN A 4 15.27 -1.20 8.00
C GLN A 4 16.15 -0.84 9.20
N THR A 5 17.39 -0.41 8.96
CA THR A 5 18.26 0.11 10.00
C THR A 5 17.74 1.47 10.45
N LYS A 6 17.72 1.73 11.76
CA LYS A 6 17.33 3.02 12.32
C LYS A 6 18.59 3.79 12.72
N ALA A 7 18.60 5.10 12.51
CA ALA A 7 19.61 5.96 13.12
C ALA A 7 19.32 6.13 14.62
N TYR A 8 20.36 6.31 15.41
CA TYR A 8 20.28 6.66 16.83
C TYR A 8 21.24 7.81 17.10
N ARG A 9 21.06 8.48 18.25
CA ARG A 9 21.75 9.74 18.61
C ARG A 9 23.28 9.69 18.42
N HIS A 10 23.89 8.52 18.59
CA HIS A 10 25.34 8.29 18.45
C HIS A 10 25.73 7.33 17.31
N ARG A 11 24.79 6.97 16.43
CA ARG A 11 25.09 6.18 15.22
C ARG A 11 24.17 6.62 14.08
N PRO A 12 24.62 7.60 13.29
CA PRO A 12 23.89 7.98 12.10
C PRO A 12 23.85 6.81 11.11
N LEU A 13 22.84 6.82 10.25
CA LEU A 13 22.74 5.89 9.13
C LEU A 13 23.87 6.20 8.12
N SER A 14 24.55 5.16 7.64
CA SER A 14 25.40 5.31 6.45
C SER A 14 24.56 5.74 5.25
N GLU A 15 25.16 6.43 4.29
CA GLU A 15 24.46 6.90 3.08
C GLU A 15 23.80 5.73 2.31
N GLU A 16 24.49 4.58 2.22
CA GLU A 16 23.93 3.37 1.62
C GLU A 16 22.69 2.84 2.36
N ALA A 17 22.71 2.90 3.70
CA ALA A 17 21.56 2.49 4.51
C ALA A 17 20.38 3.47 4.35
N ARG A 18 20.67 4.77 4.23
CA ARG A 18 19.69 5.81 3.96
C ARG A 18 19.05 5.63 2.58
N ALA A 19 19.85 5.35 1.54
CA ALA A 19 19.36 5.08 0.20
C ALA A 19 18.46 3.84 0.15
N ARG A 20 18.88 2.73 0.77
CA ARG A 20 18.05 1.51 0.88
C ARG A 20 16.74 1.77 1.63
N ASN A 21 16.79 2.53 2.73
CA ASN A 21 15.59 2.88 3.47
C ASN A 21 14.64 3.75 2.63
N ARG A 22 15.14 4.71 1.85
CA ARG A 22 14.35 5.56 0.96
C ARG A 22 13.60 4.74 -0.09
N THR A 23 14.27 3.80 -0.75
CA THR A 23 13.63 2.89 -1.73
C THR A 23 12.54 2.05 -1.06
N LYS A 24 12.84 1.45 0.09
CA LYS A 24 11.85 0.66 0.86
C LYS A 24 10.64 1.50 1.27
N SER A 25 10.86 2.72 1.76
CA SER A 25 9.77 3.62 2.16
C SER A 25 8.92 4.07 0.99
N LYS A 26 9.51 4.30 -0.19
CA LYS A 26 8.75 4.61 -1.42
C LYS A 26 7.80 3.48 -1.81
N VAL A 27 8.28 2.22 -1.78
CA VAL A 27 7.44 1.05 -2.06
C VAL A 27 6.35 0.91 -1.00
N ARG A 28 6.69 1.06 0.29
CA ARG A 28 5.72 0.98 1.39
C ARG A 28 4.60 2.01 1.26
N ALA A 29 4.93 3.26 0.94
CA ALA A 29 3.94 4.32 0.78
C ALA A 29 2.90 3.98 -0.31
N ASN A 30 3.35 3.44 -1.45
CA ASN A 30 2.44 3.01 -2.53
C ASN A 30 1.49 1.90 -2.08
N VAL A 31 2.02 0.91 -1.36
CA VAL A 31 1.24 -0.24 -0.87
C VAL A 31 0.28 0.18 0.25
N GLU A 32 0.75 0.98 1.21
CA GLU A 32 -0.08 1.54 2.29
C GLU A 32 -1.23 2.37 1.72
N HIS A 33 -1.01 3.14 0.64
CA HIS A 33 -2.06 3.87 -0.04
C HIS A 33 -3.11 2.94 -0.68
N ALA A 34 -2.69 1.88 -1.37
CA ALA A 34 -3.64 0.91 -1.95
C ALA A 34 -4.50 0.24 -0.88
N PHE A 35 -3.89 -0.16 0.25
CA PHE A 35 -4.63 -0.71 1.39
C PHE A 35 -5.58 0.31 2.04
N LEU A 36 -5.18 1.58 2.10
CA LEU A 36 -6.04 2.66 2.58
C LEU A 36 -7.28 2.80 1.69
N VAL A 37 -7.13 2.80 0.37
CA VAL A 37 -8.25 2.86 -0.58
C VAL A 37 -9.19 1.67 -0.36
N ILE A 38 -8.67 0.46 -0.31
CA ILE A 38 -9.48 -0.77 -0.13
C ILE A 38 -10.23 -0.76 1.20
N LYS A 39 -9.55 -0.42 2.30
CA LYS A 39 -10.14 -0.53 3.64
C LYS A 39 -11.02 0.67 4.02
N ARG A 40 -10.66 1.88 3.60
CA ARG A 40 -11.35 3.13 4.00
C ARG A 40 -12.31 3.64 2.96
N ILE A 41 -11.92 3.68 1.68
CA ILE A 41 -12.80 4.22 0.61
C ILE A 41 -13.84 3.19 0.22
N PHE A 42 -13.42 1.95 -0.01
CA PHE A 42 -14.37 0.87 -0.33
C PHE A 42 -15.01 0.26 0.93
N GLY A 43 -14.50 0.54 2.13
CA GLY A 43 -15.15 0.11 3.38
C GLY A 43 -14.93 -1.36 3.73
N TRP A 44 -13.90 -2.02 3.16
CA TRP A 44 -13.52 -3.40 3.51
C TRP A 44 -12.70 -3.48 4.81
N ALA A 45 -13.21 -2.91 5.89
CA ALA A 45 -12.50 -2.86 7.17
C ALA A 45 -12.66 -4.16 7.99
N THR A 46 -13.74 -4.92 7.78
CA THR A 46 -14.08 -6.13 8.55
C THR A 46 -14.26 -7.34 7.65
N VAL A 47 -13.56 -8.44 7.95
CA VAL A 47 -13.71 -9.72 7.25
C VAL A 47 -14.95 -10.43 7.77
N ARG A 48 -15.89 -10.77 6.88
CA ARG A 48 -17.07 -11.58 7.23
C ARG A 48 -16.79 -13.05 6.93
N TYR A 49 -16.52 -13.84 7.97
CA TYR A 49 -16.16 -15.27 7.86
C TYR A 49 -17.30 -16.17 7.38
N ARG A 50 -18.56 -15.78 7.59
CA ARG A 50 -19.74 -16.61 7.27
C ARG A 50 -19.94 -16.85 5.75
N ARG A 51 -19.22 -16.12 4.88
CA ARG A 51 -19.29 -16.23 3.41
C ARG A 51 -17.93 -15.95 2.75
N LEU A 52 -16.93 -16.79 3.05
CA LEU A 52 -15.55 -16.63 2.57
C LEU A 52 -15.44 -16.45 1.05
N ALA A 53 -16.16 -17.24 0.25
CA ALA A 53 -16.12 -17.13 -1.22
C ALA A 53 -16.58 -15.75 -1.72
N LYS A 54 -17.70 -15.24 -1.18
CA LYS A 54 -18.21 -13.90 -1.53
C LYS A 54 -17.26 -12.80 -1.05
N ASN A 55 -16.66 -12.98 0.11
CA ASN A 55 -15.68 -12.03 0.65
C ASN A 55 -14.39 -11.99 -0.18
N ALA A 56 -13.89 -13.13 -0.64
CA ALA A 56 -12.73 -13.21 -1.52
C ALA A 56 -13.01 -12.55 -2.87
N HIS A 57 -14.17 -12.80 -3.48
CA HIS A 57 -14.57 -12.14 -4.72
C HIS A 57 -14.62 -10.61 -4.57
N TRP A 58 -15.18 -10.11 -3.47
CA TRP A 58 -15.23 -8.68 -3.17
C TRP A 58 -13.84 -8.08 -2.98
N LEU A 59 -12.92 -8.82 -2.36
CA LEU A 59 -11.50 -8.43 -2.24
C LEU A 59 -10.82 -8.32 -3.62
N TYR A 60 -11.01 -9.31 -4.50
CA TYR A 60 -10.42 -9.27 -5.85
C TYR A 60 -10.92 -8.07 -6.66
N ILE A 61 -12.23 -7.79 -6.62
CA ILE A 61 -12.81 -6.61 -7.27
C ILE A 61 -12.19 -5.33 -6.68
N SER A 62 -12.13 -5.23 -5.35
CA SER A 62 -11.58 -4.06 -4.65
C SER A 62 -10.11 -3.80 -5.01
N CYS A 63 -9.31 -4.85 -5.16
CA CYS A 63 -7.92 -4.75 -5.62
C CYS A 63 -7.84 -4.20 -7.05
N GLY A 64 -8.69 -4.69 -7.97
CA GLY A 64 -8.77 -4.15 -9.33
C GLY A 64 -9.20 -2.68 -9.36
N LEU A 65 -10.23 -2.33 -8.59
CA LEU A 65 -10.73 -0.95 -8.47
C LEU A 65 -9.69 -0.01 -7.82
N ALA A 66 -8.87 -0.50 -6.89
CA ALA A 66 -7.81 0.29 -6.29
C ALA A 66 -6.75 0.68 -7.34
N ASN A 67 -6.40 -0.22 -8.26
CA ASN A 67 -5.51 0.09 -9.38
C ASN A 67 -6.12 1.17 -10.30
N LEU A 68 -7.42 1.06 -10.60
CA LEU A 68 -8.14 2.06 -11.38
C LEU A 68 -8.17 3.42 -10.67
N TYR A 69 -8.42 3.43 -9.36
CA TYR A 69 -8.46 4.65 -8.54
C TYR A 69 -7.11 5.38 -8.53
N VAL A 70 -5.99 4.64 -8.45
CA VAL A 70 -4.64 5.21 -8.57
C VAL A 70 -4.39 5.75 -9.97
N ALA A 71 -4.86 5.05 -11.01
CA ALA A 71 -4.75 5.48 -12.40
C ALA A 71 -5.69 6.62 -12.78
N ARG A 72 -6.73 6.92 -11.97
CA ARG A 72 -7.79 7.90 -12.30
C ARG A 72 -7.23 9.24 -12.79
N ARG A 73 -6.15 9.74 -12.16
CA ARG A 73 -5.57 11.04 -12.50
C ARG A 73 -4.95 11.04 -13.89
N ARG A 74 -4.42 9.90 -14.35
CA ARG A 74 -3.90 9.75 -15.70
C ARG A 74 -5.03 9.57 -16.72
N LEU A 75 -6.04 8.79 -16.36
CA LEU A 75 -7.20 8.50 -17.22
C LEU A 75 -8.08 9.73 -17.45
N MET A 76 -8.28 10.56 -16.42
CA MET A 76 -9.09 11.80 -16.49
C MET A 76 -8.32 13.01 -17.03
N ALA A 77 -6.99 12.91 -17.16
CA ALA A 77 -6.17 13.97 -17.75
C ALA A 77 -5.94 13.79 -19.26
N GLY A 78 -6.24 12.60 -19.78
CA GLY A 78 -6.22 12.29 -21.22
C GLY A 78 -7.62 12.28 -21.85
N ALA A 79 -8.63 12.77 -21.14
CA ALA A 79 -10.02 12.91 -21.60
C ALA A 79 -10.35 14.38 -21.83
#